data_AF-A0ABD2WEC2-F1
#
_entry.id   AF-A0ABD2WEC2-F1
#
_cell.length_a   1.000
_cell.length_b   1.000
_cell.length_c   1.000
_cell.angle_alpha   90.00
_cell.angle_beta   90.00
_cell.angle_gamma   90.00
#
_symmetry.space_group_name_H-M   'P 1'
#
loop_
_entity.id
_entity.type
_entity.pdbx_description
1 polymer ?
#
loop_
_entity_poly.entity_id
_entity_poly.type
_entity_poly.pdbx_seq_one_letter_code
_entity_poly.pdbx_strand_id
1 'polypeptide(L)' 'MKNISRNLAGHFLKIQSPFLAAMQMTLHDRYTDNVENIYKLTIQFIIQTLIDGYNEATKTKDKEKNGPS' A
#
# COMPACT_ATOMS: atom_id res chain seq x y z
N MET A 1 -11.15 -5.04 -16.74
CA MET A 1 -10.83 -4.99 -15.29
C MET A 1 -9.37 -4.65 -14.96
N LYS A 2 -8.36 -4.97 -15.78
CA LYS A 2 -6.92 -4.67 -15.50
C LYS A 2 -6.57 -3.18 -15.24
N ASN A 3 -7.36 -2.22 -15.72
CA ASN A 3 -7.04 -0.79 -15.58
C ASN A 3 -7.43 -0.19 -14.21
N ILE A 4 -8.47 -0.72 -13.55
CA ILE A 4 -8.94 -0.21 -12.25
C ILE A 4 -7.94 -0.60 -11.15
N SER A 5 -7.48 -1.86 -11.14
CA SER A 5 -6.49 -2.36 -10.17
C SER A 5 -5.15 -1.62 -10.26
N ARG A 6 -4.69 -1.24 -11.48
CA ARG A 6 -3.47 -0.45 -11.67
C ARG A 6 -3.60 0.99 -11.14
N ASN A 7 -4.77 1.61 -11.29
CA ASN A 7 -5.02 2.96 -10.83
C ASN A 7 -5.16 3.02 -9.29
N LEU A 8 -5.80 2.03 -8.69
CA LEU A 8 -5.97 1.93 -7.24
C LEU A 8 -4.65 1.63 -6.51
N ALA A 9 -3.81 0.74 -7.04
CA ALA A 9 -2.45 0.56 -6.52
C ALA A 9 -1.67 1.89 -6.54
N GLY A 10 -1.85 2.68 -7.61
CA GLY A 10 -1.32 4.03 -7.70
C GLY A 10 -1.84 5.01 -6.63
N HIS A 11 -3.04 4.80 -6.09
CA HIS A 11 -3.56 5.61 -4.99
C HIS A 11 -2.89 5.26 -3.67
N PHE A 12 -2.72 3.97 -3.35
CA PHE A 12 -2.04 3.54 -2.14
C PHE A 12 -0.58 3.99 -2.10
N LEU A 13 0.12 4.00 -3.23
CA LEU A 13 1.52 4.43 -3.32
C LEU A 13 1.75 5.91 -2.99
N LYS A 14 0.71 6.77 -3.08
CA LYS A 14 0.83 8.21 -2.79
C LYS A 14 1.23 8.50 -1.33
N ILE A 15 1.01 7.56 -0.41
CA ILE A 15 1.34 7.75 1.00
C ILE A 15 2.84 7.62 1.31
N GLN A 16 3.62 6.97 0.45
CA GLN A 16 5.01 6.62 0.76
C GLN A 16 5.89 7.85 1.03
N SER A 17 5.85 8.84 0.14
CA SER A 17 6.65 10.07 0.31
C SER A 17 6.25 10.90 1.54
N PRO A 18 4.95 11.24 1.78
CA PRO A 18 4.58 11.99 2.97
C PRO A 18 4.83 11.23 4.27
N PHE A 19 4.74 9.89 4.26
CA PHE A 19 5.11 9.07 5.42
C PHE A 19 6.60 9.21 5.75
N LEU A 20 7.50 9.05 4.77
CA LEU A 20 8.94 9.19 5.01
C LEU A 20 9.31 10.61 5.43
N ALA A 21 8.70 11.62 4.82
CA ALA A 21 8.88 13.02 5.22
C ALA A 21 8.45 13.26 6.68
N ALA A 22 7.31 12.71 7.11
CA ALA A 22 6.86 12.81 8.50
C ALA A 22 7.82 12.10 9.47
N MET A 23 8.36 10.94 9.11
CA MET A 23 9.36 10.24 9.93
C MET A 23 10.66 11.04 10.04
N GLN A 24 11.14 11.62 8.94
CA GLN A 24 12.32 12.47 8.93
C GLN A 24 12.11 13.73 9.80
N MET A 25 10.97 14.39 9.65
CA MET A 25 10.61 15.54 10.49
C MET A 25 10.50 15.19 11.98
N THR A 26 10.06 13.98 12.31
CA THR A 26 9.86 13.55 13.71
C THR A 26 11.15 13.11 14.37
N LEU A 27 12.03 12.46 13.60
CA LEU A 27 13.24 11.84 14.14
C LEU A 27 14.46 12.77 14.08
N HIS A 28 14.44 13.81 13.24
CA HIS A 28 15.53 14.76 13.06
C HIS A 28 16.87 14.01 12.90
N ASP A 29 17.85 14.27 13.76
CA ASP A 29 19.18 13.66 13.73
C ASP A 29 19.18 12.14 13.94
N ARG A 30 18.07 11.57 14.41
CA ARG A 30 17.88 10.11 14.53
C ARG A 30 17.42 9.46 13.23
N TYR A 31 17.07 10.25 12.21
CA TYR A 31 16.73 9.75 10.88
C TYR A 31 18.01 9.48 10.08
N THR A 32 18.56 8.29 10.26
CA THR A 32 19.75 7.82 9.54
C THR A 32 19.37 7.01 8.30
N ASP A 33 20.32 6.79 7.38
CA ASP A 33 20.11 5.96 6.18
C ASP A 33 19.57 4.56 6.50
N ASN A 34 20.08 3.95 7.58
CA ASN A 34 19.60 2.64 8.03
C ASN A 34 18.14 2.70 8.50
N VAL A 35 17.77 3.76 9.21
CA VAL A 35 16.40 4.00 9.68
C VAL A 35 15.46 4.28 8.49
N GLU A 36 15.89 5.10 7.53
CA GLU A 36 15.14 5.34 6.28
C GLU A 36 14.90 4.03 5.52
N ASN A 37 15.92 3.17 5.41
CA ASN A 37 15.80 1.89 4.72
C ASN A 37 14.76 0.98 5.40
N ILE A 38 14.76 0.91 6.73
CA ILE A 38 13.75 0.16 7.50
C ILE A 38 12.35 0.72 7.21
N TYR A 39 12.17 2.04 7.29
CA TYR A 39 10.85 2.65 7.03
C TYR A 39 10.36 2.44 5.61
N LYS A 40 11.25 2.47 4.61
CA LYS A 40 10.92 2.13 3.21
C LYS A 40 10.39 0.70 3.09
N LEU A 41 11.07 -0.28 3.70
CA LEU A 41 10.63 -1.67 3.68
C LEU A 41 9.28 -1.83 4.40
N THR A 42 9.10 -1.19 5.56
CA THR A 42 7.86 -1.27 6.33
C THR A 42 6.68 -0.68 5.57
N ILE A 43 6.81 0.52 4.98
CA ILE A 43 5.69 1.16 4.27
C ILE A 43 5.35 0.41 2.98
N GLN A 44 6.35 -0.15 2.28
CA GLN A 44 6.12 -1.02 1.13
C GLN A 44 5.32 -2.27 1.51
N PHE A 45 5.69 -2.94 2.61
CA PHE A 45 4.95 -4.09 3.12
C PHE A 45 3.49 -3.74 3.42
N ILE A 46 3.24 -2.65 4.16
CA ILE A 46 1.88 -2.20 4.50
C ILE A 46 1.06 -1.93 3.24
N ILE A 47 1.60 -1.18 2.28
CA ILE A 47 0.92 -0.86 1.02
C ILE A 47 0.58 -2.14 0.25
N GLN A 48 1.53 -3.08 0.17
CA GLN A 48 1.32 -4.34 -0.52
C GLN A 48 0.21 -5.16 0.14
N THR A 49 0.21 -5.30 1.47
CA THR A 49 -0.86 -5.98 2.21
C THR A 49 -2.23 -5.36 1.96
N LEU A 50 -2.33 -4.02 1.91
CA LEU A 50 -3.58 -3.32 1.63
C LEU A 50 -4.08 -3.57 0.20
N ILE A 51 -3.17 -3.55 -0.79
CA ILE A 51 -3.49 -3.84 -2.19
C ILE A 51 -4.00 -5.28 -2.33
N ASP A 52 -3.31 -6.23 -1.70
CA ASP A 52 -3.65 -7.65 -1.77
C ASP A 52 -5.01 -7.92 -1.13
N GLY A 53 -5.24 -7.43 0.09
CA GLY A 53 -6.53 -7.57 0.77
C GLY A 53 -7.69 -6.95 -0.02
N TYR A 54 -7.48 -5.79 -0.67
CA TYR A 54 -8.49 -5.20 -1.54
C TYR A 54 -8.77 -6.06 -2.79
N ASN A 55 -7.71 -6.54 -3.44
CA ASN A 55 -7.83 -7.39 -4.62
C ASN A 55 -8.51 -8.73 -4.31
N GLU A 56 -8.30 -9.29 -3.11
CA GLU A 56 -8.99 -10.50 -2.64
C GLU A 56 -10.48 -10.23 -2.39
N ALA A 57 -10.81 -9.16 -1.67
CA ALA A 57 -12.20 -8.79 -1.39
C ALA A 57 -13.01 -8.55 -2.69
N THR A 58 -12.39 -7.91 -3.69
CA THR A 58 -13.05 -7.68 -5.00
C THR A 58 -13.28 -8.97 -5.78
N LYS A 59 -12.31 -9.89 -5.80
CA LYS A 59 -12.50 -11.23 -6.41
C LYS A 59 -13.63 -12.02 -5.76
N THR A 60 -13.81 -11.92 -4.44
CA THR A 60 -14.90 -12.60 -3.72
C THR A 60 -16.27 -12.05 -4.12
N LYS A 61 -16.42 -10.72 -4.21
CA LYS A 61 -17.69 -10.10 -4.63
C LYS A 61 -18.10 -10.44 -6.06
N ASP A 62 -17.14 -10.65 -6.96
CA ASP A 62 -17.41 -11.07 -8.34
C ASP A 62 -17.87 -12.54 -8.44
N LYS A 63 -17.47 -13.40 -7.50
CA LYS A 63 -17.93 -14.79 -7.42
C LYS A 63 -19.36 -14.90 -6.86
N GLU A 64 -19.71 -14.09 -5.87
CA GLU A 64 -21.07 -14.08 -5.28
C GLU A 64 -22.14 -13.58 -6.27
N LYS A 65 -21.78 -12.67 -7.18
CA LYS A 65 -22.70 -12.18 -8.23
C LYS A 65 -22.94 -13.16 -9.39
N ASN A 66 -22.12 -14.20 -9.50
CA ASN A 66 -22.15 -15.17 -10.61
C ASN A 66 -22.25 -16.63 -10.14
N GLY A 67 -22.64 -16.88 -8.89
CA GLY A 67 -22.91 -18.23 -8.34
C GLY A 67 -24.23 -18.82 -8.87
N PRO A 68 -24.35 -20.16 -8.98
CA PRO A 68 -25.22 -20.82 -9.95
C PRO A 68 -26.71 -20.59 -9.68
N SER A 69 -27.44 -20.29 -10.76
CA SER A 69 -28.91 -20.36 -10.82
C SER A 69 -29.43 -21.76 -10.50
#